data_AF-A0A7S0ISA8-F1
#
_entry.id   AF-A0A7S0ISA8-F1
#
_cell.length_a   1.000
_cell.length_b   1.000
_cell.length_c   1.000
_cell.angle_alpha   90.00
_cell.angle_beta   90.00
_cell.angle_gamma   90.00
#
_symmetry.space_group_name_H-M   'P 1'
#
loop_
_entity.id
_entity.type
_entity.pdbx_description
1 polymer ?
#
loop_
_entity_poly.entity_id
_entity_poly.type
_entity_poly.pdbx_seq_one_letter_code
_entity_poly.pdbx_strand_id
1 'polypeptide(L)'
;AFLLVASHVDEVEVMDDDDVIAHRVPEVALRACAFFRAWCVVELAAAVRCGKAVLMLVGQASAAGDAFEPMTGMLHNLVDMVDVREAVATVEADRIRELKRVEAQEGGADAVNSLARGALSGCNLCMDRQDILAAAVGNLVPL
;
A
#
# COMPACT_ATOMS: atom_id res chain seq x y z
N ALA A 1 3.45 -11.33 -11.99
CA ALA A 1 3.65 -10.10 -11.21
C ALA A 1 2.39 -9.80 -10.42
N PHE A 2 2.50 -9.12 -9.28
CA PHE A 2 1.39 -8.56 -8.52
C PHE A 2 1.41 -7.04 -8.71
N LEU A 3 0.30 -6.45 -9.16
CA LEU A 3 0.18 -5.02 -9.36
C LEU A 3 -0.76 -4.44 -8.31
N LEU A 4 -0.29 -3.41 -7.60
CA LEU A 4 -1.09 -2.65 -6.66
C LEU A 4 -0.99 -1.16 -6.97
N VAL A 5 -2.14 -0.51 -7.15
CA VAL A 5 -2.21 0.93 -7.40
C VAL A 5 -3.07 1.54 -6.30
N ALA A 6 -2.56 2.55 -5.61
CA ALA A 6 -3.33 3.38 -4.72
C ALA A 6 -3.44 4.79 -5.32
N SER A 7 -4.67 5.19 -5.60
CA SER A 7 -4.96 6.56 -5.99
C SER A 7 -4.64 7.51 -4.83
N HIS A 8 -4.20 8.71 -5.19
CA HIS A 8 -3.98 9.79 -4.24
C HIS A 8 -5.21 10.03 -3.36
N VAL A 9 -4.97 10.18 -2.06
CA VAL A 9 -5.96 10.59 -1.06
C VAL A 9 -5.36 11.79 -0.34
N ASP A 10 -5.87 12.99 -0.63
CA ASP A 10 -5.35 14.26 -0.10
C ASP A 10 -5.22 14.22 1.42
N GLU A 11 -6.22 13.66 2.11
CA GLU A 11 -6.26 13.59 3.56
C GLU A 11 -5.17 12.69 4.14
N VAL A 12 -4.62 11.74 3.37
CA VAL A 12 -3.50 10.90 3.79
C VAL A 12 -2.17 11.60 3.49
N GLU A 13 -2.07 12.32 2.37
CA GLU A 13 -0.85 13.07 1.99
C GLU A 13 -0.49 14.12 3.03
N VAL A 14 -1.48 14.84 3.56
CA VAL A 14 -1.28 15.99 4.44
C VAL A 14 -1.41 15.66 5.94
N MET A 15 -1.47 14.38 6.32
CA MET A 15 -1.55 13.99 7.73
C MET A 15 -0.32 14.47 8.50
N ASP A 16 -0.54 14.90 9.74
CA ASP A 16 0.55 15.16 10.66
C ASP A 16 1.10 13.88 11.29
N ASP A 17 2.33 13.95 11.79
CA ASP A 17 3.03 12.82 12.39
C ASP A 17 2.26 12.23 13.58
N ASP A 18 1.54 13.05 14.35
CA ASP A 18 0.80 12.59 15.53
C ASP A 18 -0.40 11.70 15.13
N ASP A 19 -1.10 12.05 14.04
CA ASP A 19 -2.17 11.25 13.45
C ASP A 19 -1.62 9.98 12.80
N VAL A 20 -0.49 10.07 12.10
CA VAL A 20 0.21 8.94 11.46
C VAL A 20 0.64 7.92 12.52
N ILE A 21 1.34 8.35 13.57
CA ILE A 21 1.84 7.50 14.66
C ILE A 21 0.69 6.87 15.45
N ALA A 22 -0.39 7.61 15.67
CA ALA A 22 -1.57 7.11 16.36
C ALA A 22 -2.53 6.33 15.45
N HIS A 23 -2.17 6.15 14.18
CA HIS A 23 -2.96 5.46 13.15
C HIS A 23 -4.41 5.99 13.03
N ARG A 24 -4.60 7.31 13.13
CA ARG A 24 -5.92 7.95 12.98
C ARG A 24 -6.28 8.13 11.51
N VAL A 25 -6.57 7.01 10.85
CA VAL A 25 -6.84 6.98 9.41
C VAL A 25 -8.16 7.69 9.08
N PRO A 26 -8.19 8.66 8.13
CA PRO A 26 -9.43 9.29 7.67
C PRO A 26 -10.42 8.27 7.09
N GLU A 27 -11.73 8.45 7.35
CA GLU A 27 -12.75 7.48 6.91
C GLU A 27 -12.79 7.32 5.38
N VAL A 28 -12.54 8.40 4.63
CA VAL A 28 -12.43 8.36 3.17
C VAL A 28 -11.29 7.45 2.72
N ALA A 29 -10.15 7.50 3.40
CA ALA A 29 -8.98 6.71 3.09
C ALA A 29 -9.21 5.21 3.36
N LEU A 30 -9.90 4.87 4.46
CA LEU A 30 -10.28 3.47 4.77
C LEU A 30 -11.06 2.80 3.63
N ARG A 31 -11.83 3.59 2.86
CA ARG A 31 -12.64 3.09 1.74
C ARG A 31 -11.91 3.16 0.40
N ALA A 32 -11.11 4.21 0.19
CA ALA A 32 -10.48 4.51 -1.10
C ALA A 32 -9.10 3.85 -1.27
N CYS A 33 -8.34 3.69 -0.19
CA CYS A 33 -6.95 3.25 -0.26
C CYS A 33 -6.82 1.74 0.01
N ALA A 34 -6.13 1.04 -0.90
CA ALA A 34 -5.98 -0.41 -0.80
C ALA A 34 -5.16 -0.85 0.43
N PHE A 35 -4.24 -0.01 0.93
CA PHE A 35 -3.37 -0.34 2.06
C PHE A 35 -4.09 -0.37 3.41
N PHE A 36 -5.31 0.18 3.48
CA PHE A 36 -6.15 0.08 4.67
C PHE A 36 -7.19 -1.04 4.57
N ARG A 37 -7.11 -1.92 3.56
CA ARG A 37 -8.01 -3.06 3.38
C ARG A 37 -7.30 -4.36 3.73
N ALA A 38 -7.87 -5.13 4.66
CA ALA A 38 -7.22 -6.31 5.23
C ALA A 38 -6.77 -7.31 4.16
N TRP A 39 -7.64 -7.61 3.19
CA TRP A 39 -7.31 -8.54 2.10
C TRP A 39 -6.13 -8.08 1.24
N CYS A 40 -6.06 -6.79 0.92
CA CYS A 40 -4.99 -6.25 0.08
C CYS A 40 -3.63 -6.30 0.77
N VAL A 41 -3.58 -5.99 2.07
CA VAL A 41 -2.34 -6.08 2.86
C VAL A 41 -1.86 -7.54 2.95
N VAL A 42 -2.79 -8.48 3.17
CA VAL A 42 -2.49 -9.91 3.21
C VAL A 42 -1.98 -10.42 1.85
N GLU A 43 -2.62 -10.05 0.75
CA GLU A 43 -2.21 -10.44 -0.60
C GLU A 43 -0.84 -9.87 -0.97
N LEU A 44 -0.57 -8.61 -0.63
CA LEU A 44 0.73 -7.98 -0.82
C LEU A 44 1.82 -8.77 -0.08
N ALA A 45 1.63 -9.01 1.22
CA ALA A 45 2.60 -9.76 2.01
C ALA A 45 2.80 -11.20 1.49
N ALA A 46 1.73 -11.86 1.04
CA ALA A 46 1.82 -13.17 0.40
C ALA A 46 2.61 -13.12 -0.91
N ALA A 47 2.39 -12.10 -1.75
CA ALA A 47 3.12 -11.92 -3.00
C ALA A 47 4.63 -11.75 -2.75
N VAL A 48 5.00 -10.87 -1.81
CA VAL A 48 6.40 -10.63 -1.43
C VAL A 48 7.04 -11.92 -0.90
N ARG A 49 6.38 -12.59 0.04
CA ARG A 49 6.88 -13.85 0.65
C ARG A 49 7.04 -14.99 -0.34
N CYS A 50 6.20 -15.06 -1.37
CA CYS A 50 6.32 -16.04 -2.45
C CYS A 50 7.36 -15.64 -3.52
N GLY A 51 8.12 -14.55 -3.31
CA GLY A 51 9.11 -14.06 -4.29
C GLY A 51 8.49 -13.58 -5.60
N LYS A 52 7.19 -13.23 -5.61
CA LYS A 52 6.56 -12.65 -6.79
C LYS A 52 7.03 -11.20 -6.93
N ALA A 53 7.38 -10.79 -8.14
CA ALA A 53 7.60 -9.39 -8.45
C ALA A 53 6.33 -8.59 -8.12
N VAL A 54 6.47 -7.60 -7.23
CA VAL A 54 5.44 -6.64 -6.84
C VAL A 54 5.76 -5.31 -7.53
N LEU A 55 4.81 -4.80 -8.30
CA LEU A 55 4.82 -3.43 -8.78
C LEU A 55 3.78 -2.64 -8.01
N MET A 56 4.19 -1.48 -7.51
CA MET A 56 3.36 -0.62 -6.69
C MET A 56 3.45 0.81 -7.22
N LEU A 57 2.30 1.49 -7.29
CA LEU A 57 2.19 2.89 -7.67
C LEU A 57 1.25 3.59 -6.68
N VAL A 58 1.69 4.72 -6.12
CA VAL A 58 0.93 5.54 -5.16
C VAL A 58 0.94 6.98 -5.62
N GLY A 59 -0.22 7.48 -6.03
CA GLY A 59 -0.32 8.82 -6.57
C GLY A 59 -1.47 9.00 -7.53
N GLN A 60 -1.32 9.94 -8.47
CA GLN A 60 -2.41 10.37 -9.35
C GLN A 60 -1.96 10.49 -10.80
N ALA A 61 -2.91 10.63 -11.72
CA ALA A 61 -2.59 11.06 -13.06
C ALA A 61 -2.26 12.56 -13.06
N SER A 62 -1.32 12.97 -13.91
CA SER A 62 -1.03 14.39 -14.16
C SER A 62 -2.30 15.13 -14.61
N ALA A 63 -2.32 16.46 -14.43
CA ALA A 63 -3.45 17.27 -14.89
C ALA A 63 -3.72 17.15 -16.41
N ALA A 64 -2.68 16.84 -17.19
CA ALA A 64 -2.78 16.58 -18.63
C ALA A 64 -3.21 15.13 -18.96
N GLY A 65 -3.18 14.22 -17.97
CA GLY A 65 -3.57 12.81 -18.11
C GLY A 65 -2.56 11.96 -18.86
N ASP A 66 -1.34 12.46 -19.04
CA ASP A 66 -0.28 11.88 -19.87
C ASP A 66 0.91 11.33 -19.07
N ALA A 67 0.87 11.43 -17.74
CA ALA A 67 1.91 10.92 -16.84
C ALA A 67 1.30 10.52 -15.49
N PHE A 68 2.05 9.71 -14.74
CA PHE A 68 1.75 9.42 -13.34
C PHE A 68 2.57 10.35 -12.44
N GLU A 69 1.93 10.92 -11.42
CA GLU A 69 2.56 11.78 -10.43
C GLU A 69 2.65 11.04 -9.09
N PRO A 70 3.86 10.63 -8.67
CA PRO A 70 4.12 10.05 -7.36
C PRO A 70 3.70 10.99 -6.23
N MET A 71 2.91 10.49 -5.27
CA MET A 71 2.50 11.25 -4.07
C MET A 71 3.34 10.80 -2.88
N THR A 72 4.47 11.48 -2.68
CA THR A 72 5.52 11.04 -1.76
C THR A 72 5.14 11.18 -0.29
N GLY A 73 4.36 12.19 0.10
CA GLY A 73 3.92 12.35 1.50
C GLY A 73 2.96 11.26 1.91
N MET A 74 2.01 10.92 1.05
CA MET A 74 1.07 9.81 1.21
C MET A 74 1.85 8.51 1.31
N LEU A 75 2.83 8.30 0.43
CA LEU A 75 3.64 7.08 0.48
C LEU A 75 4.46 6.97 1.77
N HIS A 76 5.01 8.09 2.27
CA HIS A 76 5.67 8.13 3.57
C HIS A 76 4.72 7.73 4.70
N ASN A 77 3.56 8.37 4.75
CA ASN A 77 2.55 8.11 5.79
C ASN A 77 2.04 6.67 5.74
N LEU A 78 1.86 6.10 4.55
CA LEU A 78 1.44 4.71 4.38
C LEU A 78 2.47 3.70 4.92
N VAL A 79 3.78 3.98 4.82
CA VAL A 79 4.82 3.09 5.37
C VAL A 79 4.65 2.94 6.88
N ASP A 80 4.31 4.02 7.58
CA ASP A 80 4.14 3.97 9.03
C ASP A 80 2.77 3.39 9.43
N MET A 81 1.71 3.80 8.73
CA MET A 81 0.33 3.48 9.09
C MET A 81 -0.14 2.08 8.68
N VAL A 82 0.52 1.39 7.73
CA VAL A 82 0.01 0.09 7.27
C VAL A 82 0.04 -0.93 8.42
N ASP A 83 -1.15 -1.37 8.83
CA ASP A 83 -1.31 -2.42 9.83
C ASP A 83 -2.53 -3.29 9.49
N VAL A 84 -2.29 -4.58 9.28
CA VAL A 84 -3.33 -5.57 8.98
C VAL A 84 -4.34 -5.76 10.12
N ARG A 85 -3.98 -5.43 11.37
CA ARG A 85 -4.88 -5.51 12.54
C ARG A 85 -5.91 -4.38 12.53
N GLU A 86 -5.54 -3.24 11.99
CA GLU A 86 -6.40 -2.04 11.90
C GLU A 86 -7.06 -1.91 10.53
N ALA A 87 -6.59 -2.66 9.54
CA ALA A 87 -7.15 -2.69 8.21
C ALA A 87 -8.62 -3.14 8.22
N VAL A 88 -9.45 -2.45 7.44
CA VAL A 88 -10.88 -2.70 7.36
C VAL A 88 -11.23 -3.76 6.32
N ALA A 89 -12.43 -4.31 6.43
CA ALA A 89 -13.06 -5.11 5.39
C ALA A 89 -14.51 -4.69 5.23
N THR A 90 -15.08 -4.84 4.03
CA THR A 90 -16.51 -4.58 3.80
C THR A 90 -17.40 -5.45 4.68
N VAL A 91 -16.95 -6.67 4.98
CA VAL A 91 -17.64 -7.62 5.86
C VAL A 91 -16.76 -7.90 7.07
N GLU A 92 -17.23 -7.51 8.25
CA GLU A 92 -16.49 -7.66 9.52
C GLU A 92 -16.10 -9.12 9.81
N ALA A 93 -17.00 -10.07 9.51
CA ALA A 93 -16.72 -11.49 9.68
C ALA A 93 -15.54 -11.97 8.81
N ASP A 94 -15.36 -11.39 7.61
CA ASP A 94 -14.21 -11.69 6.76
C ASP A 94 -12.93 -11.12 7.37
N ARG A 95 -12.96 -9.89 7.92
CA ARG A 95 -11.81 -9.32 8.65
C ARG A 95 -11.36 -10.25 9.77
N ILE A 96 -12.28 -10.65 10.64
CA ILE A 96 -11.99 -11.53 11.80
C ILE A 96 -11.40 -12.86 11.33
N ARG A 97 -12.00 -13.47 10.29
CA ARG A 97 -11.52 -14.75 9.74
C ARG A 97 -10.12 -14.63 9.17
N GLU A 98 -9.85 -13.61 8.36
CA GLU A 98 -8.53 -13.42 7.75
C GLU A 98 -7.48 -13.04 8.80
N LEU A 99 -7.81 -12.16 9.75
CA LEU A 99 -6.88 -11.82 10.83
C LEU A 99 -6.54 -13.05 11.69
N LYS A 100 -7.51 -13.92 11.98
CA LYS A 100 -7.23 -15.19 12.67
C LYS A 100 -6.27 -16.08 11.88
N ARG A 101 -6.37 -16.11 10.55
CA ARG A 101 -5.44 -16.86 9.69
C ARG A 101 -4.05 -16.21 9.65
N VAL A 102 -3.99 -14.87 9.67
CA VAL A 102 -2.74 -14.11 9.73
C VAL A 102 -2.02 -14.40 11.05
N GLU A 103 -2.70 -14.29 12.19
CA GLU A 103 -2.10 -14.51 13.50
C GLU A 103 -1.67 -15.98 13.73
N ALA A 104 -2.27 -16.93 13.02
CA ALA A 104 -1.87 -18.34 13.06
C ALA A 104 -0.61 -18.65 12.20
N GLN A 105 -0.14 -17.72 11.38
CA GLN A 105 1.08 -17.91 10.57
C GLN A 105 2.33 -17.64 11.40
N GLU A 106 3.47 -18.15 10.93
CA GLU A 106 4.78 -17.81 11.49
C GLU A 106 5.01 -16.29 11.43
N GLY A 107 5.33 -15.70 12.59
CA GLY A 107 5.51 -14.25 12.75
C GLY A 107 4.20 -13.44 12.80
N GLY A 108 3.04 -14.08 12.63
CA GLY A 108 1.72 -13.47 12.80
C GLY A 108 1.48 -12.22 11.95
N ALA A 109 0.67 -11.29 12.48
CA ALA A 109 0.45 -10.01 11.84
C ALA A 109 1.70 -9.12 11.75
N ASP A 110 2.66 -9.26 12.67
CA ASP A 110 3.90 -8.47 12.62
C ASP A 110 4.72 -8.78 11.36
N ALA A 111 4.85 -10.05 11.00
CA ALA A 111 5.52 -10.45 9.77
C ALA A 111 4.80 -9.94 8.51
N VAL A 112 3.46 -9.96 8.50
CA VAL A 112 2.65 -9.39 7.41
C VAL A 112 2.89 -7.89 7.28
N ASN A 113 2.84 -7.17 8.40
CA ASN A 113 3.06 -5.73 8.44
C ASN A 113 4.48 -5.38 8.00
N SER A 114 5.51 -6.09 8.50
CA SER A 114 6.90 -5.88 8.08
C SER A 114 7.11 -6.07 6.57
N LEU A 115 6.48 -7.08 5.98
CA LEU A 115 6.55 -7.31 4.54
C LEU A 115 5.84 -6.21 3.73
N ALA A 116 4.66 -5.79 4.17
CA ALA A 116 3.91 -4.71 3.53
C ALA A 116 4.67 -3.37 3.61
N ARG A 117 5.19 -3.03 4.80
CA ARG A 117 6.03 -1.84 5.03
C ARG A 117 7.28 -1.88 4.15
N GLY A 118 7.98 -3.01 4.10
CA GLY A 118 9.15 -3.18 3.25
C GLY A 118 8.85 -2.97 1.76
N ALA A 119 7.70 -3.46 1.28
CA ALA A 119 7.26 -3.23 -0.10
C ALA A 119 6.94 -1.75 -0.38
N LEU A 120 6.26 -1.07 0.55
CA LEU A 120 5.99 0.38 0.47
C LEU A 120 7.28 1.21 0.53
N SER A 121 8.23 0.87 1.40
CA SER A 121 9.53 1.53 1.44
C SER A 121 10.31 1.33 0.15
N GLY A 122 10.27 0.12 -0.42
CA GLY A 122 10.87 -0.17 -1.73
C GLY A 122 10.24 0.68 -2.83
N CYS A 123 8.90 0.80 -2.85
CA CYS A 123 8.17 1.69 -3.75
C CYS A 123 8.66 3.15 -3.58
N ASN A 124 8.80 3.63 -2.34
CA ASN A 124 9.19 5.01 -2.07
C ASN A 124 10.56 5.37 -2.61
N LEU A 125 11.47 4.40 -2.69
CA LEU A 125 12.83 4.60 -3.19
C LEU A 125 12.92 4.56 -4.73
N CYS A 126 11.88 4.12 -5.44
CA CYS A 126 11.97 3.91 -6.89
C CYS A 126 10.76 4.39 -7.70
N MET A 127 9.71 4.93 -7.08
CA MET A 127 8.49 5.32 -7.78
C MET A 127 8.68 6.55 -8.69
N ASP A 128 9.71 7.36 -8.47
CA ASP A 128 10.13 8.47 -9.34
C ASP A 128 11.15 8.04 -10.41
N ARG A 129 11.59 6.77 -10.38
CA ARG A 129 12.62 6.23 -11.27
C ARG A 129 11.99 5.60 -12.52
N GLN A 130 11.80 6.43 -13.54
CA GLN A 130 11.25 6.00 -14.83
C GLN A 130 12.00 4.81 -15.47
N ASP A 131 13.32 4.72 -15.28
CA ASP A 131 14.13 3.61 -15.77
C ASP A 131 13.76 2.28 -15.08
N ILE A 132 13.50 2.31 -13.78
CA ILE A 132 13.05 1.14 -13.00
C ILE A 132 11.62 0.76 -13.38
N LEU A 133 10.73 1.74 -13.50
CA LEU A 133 9.35 1.53 -13.90
C LEU A 133 9.27 0.93 -15.31
N ALA A 134 10.00 1.50 -16.28
CA ALA A 134 10.07 1.00 -17.65
C ALA A 134 10.65 -0.43 -17.72
N ALA A 135 11.64 -0.77 -16.88
CA ALA A 135 12.14 -2.14 -16.80
C ALA A 135 11.08 -3.14 -16.27
N ALA A 136 10.18 -2.69 -15.40
CA ALA A 136 9.16 -3.52 -14.78
C ALA A 136 7.91 -3.72 -15.66
N VAL A 137 7.46 -2.68 -16.39
CA VAL A 137 6.22 -2.72 -17.20
C VAL A 137 6.42 -2.54 -18.70
N GLY A 138 7.65 -2.29 -19.15
CA GLY A 138 7.96 -1.91 -20.53
C GLY A 138 7.64 -0.45 -20.84
N ASN A 139 8.00 0.00 -22.04
CA ASN A 139 7.80 1.39 -22.50
C ASN A 139 6.35 1.72 -22.92
N LEU A 140 5.39 0.89 -22.52
CA LEU A 140 4.01 0.94 -23.01
C LEU A 140 3.07 1.76 -22.13
N VAL A 141 3.54 2.19 -20.96
CA VAL A 141 2.71 2.89 -19.98
C VAL A 141 3.30 4.29 -19.78
N PRO A 142 2.50 5.36 -19.95
CA PRO A 142 2.90 6.70 -19.56
C PRO A 142 2.93 6.75 -18.02
N LEU A 143 4.08 6.39 -17.46
CA LEU A 143 4.42 6.53 -16.05
C LEU A 143 5.27 7.78 -15.87
#